data_AF-J4K8X8-F1
#
_entry.id   AF-J4K8X8-F1
#
_cell.length_a   1.000
_cell.length_b   1.000
_cell.length_c   1.000
_cell.angle_alpha   90.00
_cell.angle_beta   90.00
_cell.angle_gamma   90.00
#
_symmetry.space_group_name_H-M   'P 1'
#
loop_
_entity.id
_entity.type
_entity.pdbx_description
1 polymer ?
#
loop_
_entity_poly.entity_id
_entity_poly.type
_entity_poly.pdbx_seq_one_letter_code
_entity_poly.pdbx_strand_id
1 'polypeptide(L)'
;MNIYTKILTLKGSYFVKDYEKTKKNKIQKRPVLEATVLKTFKSDEDTVILIVNQESDTVIEITPNSSKDDIRRYLGEKFVV
;
A
#
# COMPACT_ATOMS: atom_id res chain seq x y z
N MET A 1 5.39 -8.92 -8.78
CA MET A 1 5.53 -7.68 -7.98
C MET A 1 4.19 -6.95 -7.90
N ASN A 2 3.59 -6.92 -6.72
CA ASN A 2 2.35 -6.21 -6.45
C ASN A 2 2.65 -4.87 -5.78
N ILE A 3 2.27 -3.77 -6.42
CA ILE A 3 2.44 -2.42 -5.86
C ILE A 3 1.08 -1.89 -5.42
N TYR A 4 0.98 -1.53 -4.15
CA TYR A 4 -0.17 -0.83 -3.57
C TYR A 4 0.28 0.53 -3.05
N THR A 5 -0.67 1.45 -2.93
CA THR A 5 -0.43 2.75 -2.27
C THR A 5 -1.40 2.91 -1.13
N LYS A 6 -0.89 3.15 0.08
CA LYS A 6 -1.69 3.58 1.23
C LYS A 6 -1.65 5.11 1.28
N ILE A 7 -2.81 5.73 1.12
CA ILE A 7 -2.93 7.19 1.18
C ILE A 7 -3.35 7.54 2.61
N LEU A 8 -2.52 8.30 3.31
CA LEU A 8 -2.84 8.86 4.62
C LEU A 8 -3.44 10.25 4.43
N THR A 9 -4.59 10.46 5.05
CA THR A 9 -5.37 11.70 5.01
C THR A 9 -5.77 12.10 6.42
N LEU A 10 -6.20 13.35 6.62
CA LEU A 10 -6.78 13.82 7.88
C LEU A 10 -7.97 12.98 8.38
N LYS A 11 -8.69 12.32 7.48
CA LYS A 11 -9.89 11.53 7.81
C LYS A 11 -9.61 10.03 7.98
N GLY A 12 -8.33 9.63 7.96
CA GLY A 12 -7.90 8.24 8.01
C GLY A 12 -7.12 7.84 6.78
N SER A 13 -7.13 6.56 6.45
CA SER A 13 -6.33 6.03 5.34
C SER A 13 -7.09 5.02 4.50
N TYR A 14 -6.73 4.93 3.23
CA TYR A 14 -7.26 3.93 2.32
C TYR A 14 -6.17 3.43 1.35
N PHE A 15 -6.36 2.22 0.84
CA PHE A 15 -5.44 1.63 -0.13
C PHE A 15 -5.96 1.82 -1.55
N VAL A 16 -5.06 2.05 -2.48
CA VAL A 16 -5.33 2.02 -3.92
C VAL A 16 -4.33 1.13 -4.64
N LYS A 17 -4.72 0.66 -5.82
CA LYS A 17 -3.84 -0.01 -6.78
C LYS A 17 -4.00 0.65 -8.15
N ASP A 18 -2.88 0.76 -8.86
CA ASP A 18 -2.84 1.28 -10.21
C ASP A 18 -3.12 0.15 -11.21
N TYR A 19 -4.06 0.39 -12.10
CA TYR A 19 -4.45 -0.56 -13.15
C TYR A 19 -4.20 0.10 -14.52
N GLU A 20 -3.37 -0.54 -15.34
CA GLU A 20 -3.14 -0.10 -16.70
C GLU A 20 -4.34 -0.46 -17.59
N LYS A 21 -4.93 0.55 -18.24
CA LYS A 21 -5.92 0.34 -19.30
C LYS A 21 -5.23 0.43 -20.65
N THR A 22 -4.73 -0.70 -21.12
CA THR A 22 -4.03 -0.84 -22.41
C THR A 22 -4.83 -0.24 -23.58
N LYS A 23 -6.15 -0.47 -23.64
CA LYS A 23 -7.02 0.09 -24.71
C LYS A 23 -7.12 1.61 -24.75
N LYS A 24 -6.84 2.30 -23.64
CA LYS A 24 -6.97 3.76 -23.52
C LYS A 24 -5.66 4.45 -23.18
N ASN A 25 -4.56 3.69 -23.16
CA ASN A 25 -3.22 4.10 -22.73
C ASN A 25 -3.26 5.00 -21.47
N LYS A 26 -4.02 4.56 -20.45
CA LYS A 26 -4.28 5.35 -19.24
C LYS A 26 -4.15 4.49 -17.99
N ILE A 27 -3.49 5.03 -16.96
CA ILE A 27 -3.46 4.45 -15.62
C ILE A 27 -4.74 4.85 -14.87
N GLN A 28 -5.44 3.86 -14.31
CA GLN A 28 -6.57 4.08 -13.43
C GLN A 28 -6.24 3.61 -12.02
N LYS A 29 -6.24 4.55 -11.06
CA LYS A 29 -6.16 4.22 -9.63
C LYS A 29 -7.53 3.76 -9.14
N ARG A 30 -7.59 2.66 -8.38
CA ARG A 30 -8.84 2.18 -7.76
C ARG A 30 -8.62 1.86 -6.29
N PRO A 31 -9.61 2.12 -5.42
CA PRO A 31 -9.55 1.69 -4.04
C PRO A 31 -9.54 0.16 -3.94
N VAL A 32 -8.81 -0.35 -2.96
CA VAL A 32 -8.67 -1.78 -2.65
C VAL A 32 -8.93 -1.98 -1.16
N LEU A 33 -9.57 -3.09 -0.80
CA LEU A 33 -9.82 -3.43 0.60
C LEU A 33 -8.51 -3.79 1.32
N GLU A 34 -8.39 -3.36 2.58
CA GLU A 34 -7.26 -3.72 3.45
C GLU A 34 -7.03 -5.23 3.51
N ALA A 35 -8.10 -6.02 3.60
CA ALA A 35 -8.01 -7.48 3.66
C ALA A 35 -7.33 -8.10 2.43
N THR A 36 -7.54 -7.51 1.24
CA THR A 36 -6.87 -7.96 0.01
C THR A 36 -5.39 -7.63 0.06
N VAL A 37 -5.03 -6.40 0.46
CA VAL A 37 -3.64 -5.97 0.59
C VAL A 37 -2.91 -6.81 1.63
N LEU A 38 -3.53 -7.05 2.77
CA LEU A 38 -3.01 -7.90 3.84
C LEU A 38 -2.74 -9.32 3.36
N LYS A 39 -3.69 -9.94 2.66
CA LYS A 39 -3.52 -11.28 2.10
C LYS A 39 -2.33 -11.33 1.15
N THR A 40 -2.22 -10.35 0.23
CA THR A 40 -1.08 -10.30 -0.69
C THR A 40 0.23 -10.08 0.05
N PHE A 41 0.29 -9.11 0.95
CA PHE A 41 1.49 -8.75 1.72
C PHE A 41 2.06 -9.93 2.53
N LYS A 42 1.19 -10.78 3.10
CA LYS A 42 1.61 -11.97 3.85
C LYS A 42 2.00 -13.17 2.99
N SER A 43 1.60 -13.20 1.72
CA SER A 43 1.83 -14.34 0.83
C SER A 43 2.89 -14.10 -0.23
N ASP A 44 3.26 -12.84 -0.48
CA ASP A 44 4.16 -12.42 -1.55
C ASP A 44 5.20 -11.46 -0.97
N GLU A 45 6.44 -11.96 -0.79
CA GLU A 45 7.57 -11.22 -0.23
C GLU A 45 8.00 -10.03 -1.10
N ASP A 46 7.62 -10.02 -2.37
CA ASP A 46 7.88 -8.92 -3.33
C ASP A 46 6.75 -7.88 -3.35
N THR A 47 5.83 -7.91 -2.39
CA THR A 47 4.79 -6.90 -2.28
C THR A 47 5.39 -5.58 -1.82
N VAL A 48 5.07 -4.50 -2.52
CA VAL A 48 5.49 -3.15 -2.17
C VAL A 48 4.27 -2.31 -1.82
N ILE A 49 4.30 -1.66 -0.66
CA ILE A 49 3.28 -0.70 -0.24
C ILE A 49 3.93 0.66 -0.09
N LEU A 50 3.52 1.60 -0.95
CA LEU A 50 3.91 3.00 -0.88
C LEU A 50 2.97 3.75 0.06
N ILE A 51 3.49 4.27 1.17
CA ILE A 51 2.77 5.09 2.12
C ILE A 51 2.93 6.54 1.70
N VAL A 52 1.84 7.17 1.27
CA VAL A 52 1.82 8.57 0.85
C VAL A 52 1.09 9.37 1.92
N ASN A 53 1.80 10.29 2.57
CA ASN A 53 1.18 11.26 3.46
C ASN A 53 0.80 12.51 2.65
N GLN A 54 -0.51 12.76 2.51
CA GLN A 54 -0.98 13.92 1.74
C GLN A 54 -0.65 15.26 2.40
N GLU A 55 -0.42 15.30 3.71
CA GLU A 55 -0.14 16.55 4.41
C GLU A 55 1.32 16.96 4.33
N SER A 56 2.23 15.99 4.44
CA SER A 56 3.68 16.23 4.41
C SER A 56 4.32 15.98 3.06
N ASP A 57 3.56 15.49 2.07
CA ASP A 57 4.02 15.08 0.74
C ASP A 57 5.17 14.04 0.78
N THR A 58 5.26 13.29 1.87
CA THR A 58 6.29 12.27 2.08
C THR A 58 5.81 10.92 1.56
N VAL A 59 6.71 10.20 0.91
CA VAL A 59 6.48 8.83 0.44
C VAL A 59 7.45 7.89 1.13
N ILE A 60 6.93 6.81 1.72
CA ILE A 60 7.71 5.78 2.41
C ILE A 60 7.38 4.44 1.79
N GLU A 61 8.39 3.63 1.53
CA GLU A 61 8.22 2.27 1.02
C GLU A 61 8.21 1.27 2.18
N ILE A 62 7.21 0.38 2.20
CA ILE A 62 7.13 -0.74 3.15
C ILE A 62 6.95 -2.04 2.37
N THR A 63 7.78 -3.01 2.71
CA THR A 63 7.79 -4.38 2.15
C THR A 63 7.67 -5.41 3.29
N PRO A 64 7.34 -6.68 3.00
CA PRO A 64 7.33 -7.75 4.01
C PRO A 64 8.67 -7.93 4.74
N ASN A 65 9.77 -7.52 4.10
CA ASN A 65 11.13 -7.58 4.65
C ASN A 65 11.52 -6.34 5.46
N SER A 66 10.64 -5.35 5.58
CA SER A 66 10.86 -4.17 6.42
C SER A 66 10.84 -4.53 7.90
N SER A 67 11.35 -3.65 8.76
CA SER A 67 11.35 -3.90 10.20
C SER A 67 9.92 -4.07 10.75
N LYS A 68 9.74 -4.92 11.76
CA LYS A 68 8.42 -5.14 12.39
C LYS A 68 7.86 -3.84 12.95
N ASP A 69 8.72 -2.96 13.47
CA ASP A 69 8.36 -1.63 13.96
C ASP A 69 7.82 -0.73 12.84
N ASP A 70 8.46 -0.70 11.67
CA ASP A 70 7.99 0.09 10.53
C ASP A 70 6.67 -0.46 9.98
N ILE A 71 6.58 -1.78 9.81
CA ILE A 71 5.34 -2.44 9.37
C ILE A 71 4.20 -2.09 10.34
N ARG A 72 4.44 -2.21 11.64
CA ARG A 72 3.43 -1.88 12.66
C ARG A 72 3.06 -0.40 12.64
N ARG A 73 4.05 0.50 12.52
CA ARG A 73 3.85 1.95 12.51
C ARG A 73 3.01 2.42 11.31
N TYR A 74 3.30 1.89 10.12
CA TYR A 74 2.69 2.41 8.89
C TYR A 74 1.51 1.59 8.39
N LEU A 75 1.50 0.28 8.61
CA LEU A 75 0.44 -0.62 8.12
C LEU A 75 -0.48 -1.10 9.25
N GLY A 76 0.03 -1.21 10.47
CA GLY A 76 -0.70 -1.67 11.65
C GLY A 76 -0.38 -3.12 12.02
N GLU A 77 -0.82 -3.52 13.20
CA GLU A 77 -0.43 -4.80 13.83
C GLU A 77 -0.81 -6.03 13.00
N LYS A 78 -1.91 -5.98 12.25
CA LYS A 78 -2.36 -7.08 11.40
C LYS A 78 -1.32 -7.47 10.35
N PHE A 79 -0.51 -6.51 9.89
CA PHE A 79 0.48 -6.68 8.83
C PHE A 79 1.82 -7.22 9.31
N VAL A 80 2.05 -7.25 10.63
CA VAL A 80 3.29 -7.80 11.19
C VAL A 80 3.35 -9.29 10.84
N VAL A 81 4.43 -9.67 10.16
CA VAL A 81 4.82 -11.03 9.79
C VAL A 81 5.97 -11.52 10.67
#